data_AF-B9EPX1-F1
#
_entry.id   AF-B9EPX1-F1
#
_cell.length_a   1.000
_cell.length_b   1.000
_cell.length_c   1.000
_cell.angle_alpha   90.00
_cell.angle_beta   90.00
_cell.angle_gamma   90.00
#
_symmetry.space_group_name_H-M   'P 1'
#
loop_
_entity.id
_entity.type
_entity.pdbx_description
1 polymer ?
#
loop_
_entity_poly.entity_id
_entity_poly.type
_entity_poly.pdbx_seq_one_letter_code
_entity_poly.pdbx_strand_id
1 'polypeptide(L)'
;MSLTLTYFPVRGRAEVIRVMLKDQGAEFDEKVITMEMWKEGTLKASCLFGQLPIFQDGDLTLYQTNAIRRHLARKLGLYGKDQREAALIDMMDEAIQDLLNKYIKLMFEKDDSGKERHLKALPTDLKPFEKTLSSNKGSFLVGDKISLADYALVLLLIHHQVLSPPLPGCLPLPPELPEEAVCPTQPACLPS
;
A
#
# COMPACT_ATOMS: atom_id res chain seq x y z
N MET A 1 -0.79 -23.15 -8.00
CA MET A 1 0.02 -22.73 -6.84
C MET A 1 -0.81 -21.70 -6.10
N SER A 2 -1.13 -21.93 -4.83
CA SER A 2 -2.01 -21.03 -4.07
C SER A 2 -1.23 -19.86 -3.48
N LEU A 3 -1.75 -18.65 -3.69
CA LEU A 3 -1.32 -17.44 -2.99
C LEU A 3 -2.20 -17.28 -1.75
N THR A 4 -1.62 -16.98 -0.60
CA THR A 4 -2.42 -16.70 0.61
C THR A 4 -1.91 -15.47 1.33
N LEU A 5 -2.79 -14.50 1.54
CA LEU A 5 -2.54 -13.32 2.37
C LEU A 5 -3.17 -13.52 3.75
N THR A 6 -2.39 -13.39 4.81
CA THR A 6 -2.88 -13.39 6.20
C THR A 6 -2.76 -12.00 6.80
N TYR A 7 -3.89 -11.37 7.11
CA TYR A 7 -3.93 -10.00 7.66
C TYR A 7 -5.21 -9.71 8.46
N PHE A 8 -5.25 -8.53 9.08
CA PHE A 8 -6.44 -8.01 9.76
C PHE A 8 -7.55 -7.62 8.76
N PRO A 9 -8.83 -7.55 9.20
CA PRO A 9 -9.96 -7.10 8.38
C PRO A 9 -9.99 -5.57 8.19
N VAL A 10 -8.84 -4.99 7.86
CA VAL A 10 -8.65 -3.57 7.55
C VAL A 10 -7.75 -3.44 6.32
N ARG A 11 -7.79 -2.28 5.65
CA ARG A 11 -6.90 -1.96 4.52
C ARG A 11 -5.44 -2.02 4.96
N GLY A 12 -5.05 -1.08 5.82
CA GLY A 12 -3.75 -1.02 6.46
C GLY A 12 -2.59 -1.19 5.48
N ARG A 13 -1.57 -1.95 5.91
CA ARG A 13 -0.37 -2.20 5.08
C ARG A 13 -0.58 -3.29 4.02
N ALA A 14 -1.67 -4.05 4.08
CA ALA A 14 -1.94 -5.14 3.15
C ALA A 14 -2.71 -4.68 1.91
N GLU A 15 -3.26 -3.48 1.91
CA GLU A 15 -4.14 -3.02 0.83
C GLU A 15 -3.47 -3.04 -0.55
N VAL A 16 -2.22 -2.56 -0.64
CA VAL A 16 -1.47 -2.59 -1.89
C VAL A 16 -1.23 -4.03 -2.39
N ILE A 17 -1.09 -5.01 -1.49
CA ILE A 17 -0.96 -6.41 -1.88
C ILE A 17 -2.28 -6.89 -2.50
N ARG A 18 -3.42 -6.57 -1.86
CA ARG A 18 -4.76 -6.90 -2.38
C ARG A 18 -5.00 -6.27 -3.75
N VAL A 19 -4.71 -4.97 -3.89
CA VAL A 19 -4.91 -4.23 -5.14
C VAL A 19 -4.04 -4.82 -6.26
N MET A 20 -2.74 -5.06 -6.00
CA MET A 20 -1.85 -5.67 -7.00
C MET A 20 -2.35 -7.03 -7.46
N LEU A 21 -2.79 -7.90 -6.55
CA LEU A 21 -3.28 -9.24 -6.90
C LEU A 21 -4.58 -9.17 -7.70
N LYS A 22 -5.55 -8.37 -7.24
CA LYS A 22 -6.85 -8.19 -7.91
C LYS A 22 -6.69 -7.60 -9.31
N ASP A 23 -5.94 -6.51 -9.43
CA ASP A 23 -5.75 -5.81 -10.71
C ASP A 23 -5.03 -6.69 -11.74
N GLN A 24 -4.10 -7.53 -11.30
CA GLN A 24 -3.40 -8.48 -12.17
C GLN A 24 -4.18 -9.79 -12.39
N GLY A 25 -5.42 -9.89 -11.91
CA GLY A 25 -6.27 -11.08 -12.06
C GLY A 25 -5.71 -12.32 -11.35
N ALA A 26 -4.85 -12.15 -10.34
CA ALA A 26 -4.26 -13.24 -9.59
C ALA A 26 -5.23 -13.75 -8.52
N GLU A 27 -5.60 -15.02 -8.61
CA GLU A 27 -6.38 -15.70 -7.58
C GLU A 27 -5.54 -15.88 -6.30
N PHE A 28 -6.12 -15.52 -5.15
CA PHE A 28 -5.49 -15.70 -3.85
C PHE A 28 -6.54 -15.93 -2.76
N ASP A 29 -6.15 -16.64 -1.71
CA ASP A 29 -6.93 -16.81 -0.49
C ASP A 29 -6.57 -15.71 0.53
N GLU A 30 -7.56 -15.23 1.28
CA GLU A 30 -7.35 -14.31 2.40
C GLU A 30 -7.70 -14.97 3.73
N LYS A 31 -6.71 -15.11 4.61
CA LYS A 31 -6.89 -15.54 6.00
C LYS A 31 -7.02 -14.31 6.89
N VAL A 32 -8.26 -14.00 7.26
CA VAL A 32 -8.58 -12.87 8.13
C VAL A 32 -8.28 -13.22 9.58
N ILE A 33 -7.48 -12.38 10.25
CA ILE A 33 -7.14 -12.50 11.66
C ILE A 33 -7.89 -11.42 12.43
N THR A 34 -8.78 -11.80 13.36
CA THR A 34 -9.45 -10.83 14.24
C THR A 34 -8.51 -10.35 15.34
N MET A 35 -8.89 -9.25 16.02
CA MET A 35 -8.08 -8.74 17.13
C MET A 35 -8.07 -9.70 18.33
N GLU A 36 -9.13 -10.46 18.53
CA GLU A 36 -9.22 -11.51 19.56
C GLU A 36 -8.20 -12.61 19.27
N MET A 37 -8.21 -13.17 18.05
CA MET A 37 -7.24 -14.18 17.61
C MET A 37 -5.79 -13.67 17.71
N TRP A 38 -5.56 -12.40 17.41
CA TRP A 38 -4.24 -11.78 17.53
C TRP A 38 -3.79 -11.64 18.98
N LYS A 39 -4.72 -11.30 19.90
CA LYS A 39 -4.47 -11.14 21.33
C LYS A 39 -4.24 -12.47 22.05
N GLU A 40 -4.75 -13.59 21.53
CA GLU A 40 -4.39 -14.93 22.01
C GLU A 40 -2.89 -15.21 21.93
N GLY A 41 -2.17 -14.52 21.04
CA GLY A 41 -0.70 -14.47 21.03
C GLY A 41 0.00 -15.64 20.33
N THR A 42 -0.66 -16.79 20.15
CA THR A 42 -0.06 -17.98 19.47
C THR A 42 0.39 -17.66 18.05
N LEU A 43 -0.46 -17.01 17.24
CA LEU A 43 -0.11 -16.60 15.88
C LEU A 43 0.99 -15.53 15.87
N LYS A 44 0.93 -14.57 16.80
CA LYS A 44 1.96 -13.53 16.91
C LYS A 44 3.32 -14.15 17.23
N ALA A 45 3.37 -15.12 18.13
CA ALA A 45 4.59 -15.83 18.51
C ALA A 45 5.15 -16.70 17.37
N SER A 46 4.30 -17.21 16.47
CA SER A 46 4.76 -17.99 15.31
C SER A 46 5.22 -17.12 14.12
N CYS A 47 4.89 -15.82 14.10
CA CYS A 47 5.38 -14.90 13.08
C CYS A 47 6.86 -14.58 13.31
N LEU A 48 7.69 -14.67 12.26
CA LEU A 48 9.14 -14.42 12.35
C LEU A 48 9.51 -13.08 13.02
N PHE A 49 8.74 -12.03 12.76
CA PHE A 49 8.94 -10.70 13.35
C PHE A 49 7.82 -10.29 14.31
N GLY A 50 6.97 -11.21 14.75
CA GLY A 50 5.85 -10.90 15.64
C GLY A 50 4.80 -9.95 15.03
N GLN A 51 4.68 -9.92 13.71
CA GLN A 51 3.89 -8.95 12.95
C GLN A 51 3.20 -9.57 11.73
N LEU A 52 2.07 -8.99 11.35
CA LEU A 52 1.39 -9.21 10.07
C LEU A 52 1.72 -8.06 9.10
N PRO A 53 1.62 -8.26 7.76
CA PRO A 53 1.08 -9.43 7.06
C PRO A 53 2.06 -10.61 6.95
N ILE A 54 1.47 -11.79 6.75
CA ILE A 54 2.14 -12.99 6.22
C ILE A 54 1.64 -13.21 4.79
N PHE A 55 2.54 -13.53 3.88
CA PHE A 55 2.20 -13.93 2.53
C PHE A 55 2.81 -15.29 2.21
N GLN A 56 1.99 -16.19 1.69
CA GLN A 56 2.41 -17.53 1.28
C GLN A 56 2.28 -17.64 -0.24
N ASP A 57 3.35 -18.11 -0.89
CA ASP A 57 3.41 -18.41 -2.31
C ASP A 57 4.00 -19.80 -2.49
N GLY A 58 3.13 -20.82 -2.45
CA GLY A 58 3.57 -22.22 -2.37
C GLY A 58 4.30 -22.51 -1.05
N ASP A 59 5.56 -22.93 -1.14
CA ASP A 59 6.44 -23.21 0.01
C ASP A 59 7.12 -21.95 0.57
N LEU A 60 7.14 -20.86 -0.21
CA LEU A 60 7.70 -19.58 0.22
C LEU A 60 6.74 -18.88 1.20
N THR A 61 7.24 -18.58 2.39
CA THR A 61 6.58 -17.71 3.37
C THR A 61 7.34 -16.41 3.52
N LEU A 62 6.66 -15.29 3.27
CA LEU A 62 7.20 -13.94 3.40
C LEU A 62 6.49 -13.16 4.51
N TYR A 63 7.28 -12.35 5.19
CA TYR A 63 6.85 -11.31 6.12
C TYR A 63 7.36 -9.96 5.58
N GLN A 64 6.99 -8.86 6.22
CA GLN A 64 7.29 -7.49 5.80
C GLN A 64 6.61 -7.10 4.49
N THR A 65 5.69 -6.13 4.59
CA THR A 65 4.91 -5.62 3.45
C THR A 65 5.78 -5.29 2.24
N ASN A 66 6.90 -4.56 2.40
CA ASN A 66 7.73 -4.17 1.25
C ASN A 66 8.38 -5.39 0.56
N ALA A 67 8.79 -6.40 1.31
CA ALA A 67 9.36 -7.62 0.73
C ALA A 67 8.31 -8.40 -0.07
N ILE A 68 7.10 -8.54 0.48
CA ILE A 68 5.96 -9.20 -0.16
C ILE A 68 5.61 -8.48 -1.48
N ARG A 69 5.49 -7.16 -1.43
CA ARG A 69 5.14 -6.34 -2.60
C ARG A 69 6.18 -6.43 -3.71
N ARG A 70 7.47 -6.37 -3.38
CA ARG A 70 8.56 -6.56 -4.36
C ARG A 70 8.58 -7.96 -4.96
N HIS A 71 8.32 -8.99 -4.15
CA HIS A 71 8.18 -10.37 -4.64
C HIS A 71 7.06 -10.47 -5.68
N LEU A 72 5.87 -9.96 -5.35
CA LEU A 72 4.74 -9.94 -6.27
C LEU A 72 5.02 -9.10 -7.51
N ALA A 73 5.64 -7.93 -7.35
CA ALA A 73 5.96 -7.08 -8.49
C ALA A 73 6.89 -7.79 -9.48
N ARG A 74 7.91 -8.51 -9.00
CA ARG A 74 8.77 -9.33 -9.85
C ARG A 74 8.01 -10.47 -10.51
N LYS A 75 7.16 -11.17 -9.76
CA LYS A 75 6.36 -12.31 -10.25
C LYS A 75 5.35 -11.90 -11.33
N LEU A 76 4.75 -10.72 -11.19
CA LEU A 76 3.68 -10.20 -12.04
C LEU A 76 4.19 -9.25 -13.16
N GLY A 77 5.51 -9.05 -13.29
CA GLY A 77 6.06 -8.18 -14.33
C GLY A 77 5.89 -6.67 -14.08
N LEU A 78 5.69 -6.27 -12.82
CA LEU A 78 5.48 -4.89 -12.36
C LEU A 78 6.76 -4.22 -11.81
N TYR A 79 7.92 -4.78 -12.10
CA TYR A 79 9.21 -4.37 -11.52
C TYR A 79 10.19 -3.78 -12.55
N GLY A 80 9.65 -3.18 -13.60
CA GLY A 80 10.42 -2.58 -14.69
C GLY A 80 10.98 -3.61 -15.67
N LYS A 81 11.45 -3.13 -16.83
CA LYS A 81 12.01 -4.00 -17.89
C LYS A 81 13.50 -4.30 -17.73
N ASP A 82 14.20 -3.48 -16.95
CA ASP A 82 15.64 -3.58 -16.74
C ASP A 82 16.04 -3.10 -15.34
N GLN A 83 17.32 -3.25 -15.00
CA GLN A 83 17.87 -2.88 -13.70
C GLN A 83 17.76 -1.37 -13.41
N ARG A 84 17.74 -0.53 -14.45
CA ARG A 84 17.62 0.92 -14.29
C ARG A 84 16.20 1.27 -13.89
N GLU A 85 15.19 0.74 -14.57
CA GLU A 85 13.80 0.94 -14.20
C GLU A 85 13.50 0.34 -12.82
N ALA A 86 14.00 -0.86 -12.51
CA ALA A 86 13.83 -1.46 -11.18
C ALA A 86 14.37 -0.54 -10.06
N ALA A 87 15.56 0.03 -10.23
CA ALA A 87 16.15 0.95 -9.25
C ALA A 87 15.33 2.25 -9.09
N LEU A 88 14.80 2.79 -10.20
CA LEU A 88 13.93 3.97 -10.14
C LEU A 88 12.59 3.65 -9.48
N ILE A 89 12.02 2.47 -9.74
CA ILE A 89 10.79 1.99 -9.10
C ILE A 89 11.00 1.88 -7.59
N ASP A 90 12.11 1.26 -7.16
CA ASP A 90 12.43 1.15 -5.73
C ASP A 90 12.59 2.53 -5.07
N MET A 91 13.27 3.47 -5.73
CA MET A 91 13.43 4.83 -5.22
C MET A 91 12.09 5.54 -5.01
N MET A 92 11.19 5.43 -5.99
CA MET A 92 9.87 6.05 -5.91
C MET A 92 8.97 5.33 -4.89
N ASP A 93 8.98 3.99 -4.84
CA ASP A 93 8.21 3.21 -3.86
C ASP A 93 8.67 3.51 -2.43
N GLU A 94 9.97 3.54 -2.14
CA GLU A 94 10.46 3.86 -0.79
C GLU A 94 10.06 5.28 -0.35
N ALA A 95 10.13 6.27 -1.24
CA ALA A 95 9.66 7.63 -0.95
C ALA A 95 8.15 7.67 -0.65
N ILE A 96 7.35 6.86 -1.33
CA ILE A 96 5.91 6.73 -1.07
C ILE A 96 5.66 6.02 0.26
N GLN A 97 6.45 5.00 0.58
CA GLN A 97 6.35 4.27 1.84
C GLN A 97 6.68 5.16 3.05
N ASP A 98 7.60 6.11 2.91
CA ASP A 98 7.84 7.12 3.94
C ASP A 98 6.58 7.97 4.22
N LEU A 99 5.88 8.40 3.16
CA LEU A 99 4.64 9.15 3.31
C LEU A 99 3.50 8.29 3.87
N LEU A 100 3.41 7.03 3.45
CA LEU A 100 2.44 6.08 3.99
C LEU A 100 2.70 5.82 5.48
N ASN A 101 3.96 5.73 5.90
CA ASN A 101 4.34 5.58 7.30
C ASN A 101 3.97 6.82 8.13
N LYS A 102 4.15 8.04 7.60
CA LYS A 102 3.66 9.27 8.23
C LYS A 102 2.14 9.23 8.41
N TYR A 103 1.41 8.86 7.36
CA TYR A 103 -0.05 8.71 7.41
C TYR A 103 -0.50 7.67 8.45
N ILE A 104 0.11 6.48 8.44
CA ILE A 104 -0.24 5.41 9.39
C ILE A 104 0.02 5.90 10.82
N LYS A 105 1.14 6.57 11.08
CA LYS A 105 1.45 7.12 12.40
C LYS A 105 0.39 8.13 12.85
N LEU A 106 -0.02 9.04 11.96
CA LEU A 106 -1.10 10.00 12.22
C LEU A 106 -2.41 9.29 12.63
N MET A 107 -2.77 8.18 11.97
CA MET A 107 -3.99 7.42 12.31
C MET A 107 -3.97 6.80 13.71
N PHE A 108 -2.81 6.68 14.35
CA PHE A 108 -2.65 6.21 15.73
C PHE A 108 -2.44 7.35 16.74
N GLU A 109 -2.41 8.61 16.31
CA GLU A 109 -2.37 9.74 17.22
C GLU A 109 -3.73 9.92 17.91
N LYS A 110 -3.70 10.32 19.19
CA LYS A 110 -4.92 10.44 20.02
C LYS A 110 -5.64 11.78 19.85
N ASP A 111 -4.97 12.77 19.28
CA ASP A 111 -5.50 14.11 19.04
C ASP A 111 -5.32 14.52 17.58
N ASP A 112 -6.11 15.50 17.14
CA ASP A 112 -6.14 15.93 15.73
C ASP A 112 -4.99 16.88 15.35
N SER A 113 -4.05 17.19 16.27
CA SER A 113 -3.02 18.21 16.02
C SER A 113 -2.04 17.82 14.90
N GLY A 114 -1.80 16.51 14.71
CA GLY A 114 -1.00 15.99 13.61
C GLY A 114 -1.67 16.17 12.25
N LYS A 115 -3.00 16.15 12.18
CA LYS A 115 -3.75 16.13 10.92
C LYS A 115 -3.55 17.42 10.12
N GLU A 116 -3.68 18.57 10.77
CA GLU A 116 -3.50 19.87 10.10
C GLU A 116 -2.06 20.03 9.58
N ARG A 117 -1.06 19.63 10.38
CA ARG A 117 0.34 19.67 9.98
C ARG A 117 0.59 18.77 8.77
N HIS A 118 0.06 17.56 8.79
CA HIS A 118 0.18 16.60 7.70
C HIS A 118 -0.45 17.12 6.41
N LEU A 119 -1.66 17.67 6.47
CA LEU A 119 -2.35 18.24 5.31
C LEU A 119 -1.62 19.47 4.74
N LYS A 120 -1.00 20.31 5.59
CA LYS A 120 -0.18 21.44 5.13
C LYS A 120 1.11 20.99 4.45
N ALA A 121 1.71 19.90 4.89
CA ALA A 121 2.93 19.34 4.30
C ALA A 121 2.67 18.57 3.00
N LEU A 122 1.48 17.97 2.86
CA LEU A 122 1.14 17.04 1.79
C LEU A 122 1.42 17.56 0.37
N PRO A 123 1.05 18.80 -0.03
CA PRO A 123 1.36 19.30 -1.37
C PRO A 123 2.87 19.37 -1.65
N THR A 124 3.67 19.67 -0.63
CA THR A 124 5.14 19.70 -0.77
C THR A 124 5.69 18.28 -0.89
N ASP A 125 5.16 17.36 -0.07
CA ASP A 125 5.53 15.95 -0.07
C ASP A 125 5.14 15.26 -1.40
N LEU A 126 4.07 15.69 -2.07
CA LEU A 126 3.61 15.13 -3.36
C LEU A 126 4.35 15.68 -4.59
N LYS A 127 4.96 16.86 -4.47
CA LYS A 127 5.62 17.58 -5.57
C LYS A 127 6.67 16.76 -6.34
N PRO A 128 7.50 15.90 -5.72
CA PRO A 128 8.42 15.04 -6.46
C PRO A 128 7.71 14.07 -7.41
N PHE A 129 6.60 13.47 -6.97
CA PHE A 129 5.82 12.53 -7.79
C PHE A 129 5.13 13.24 -8.95
N GLU A 130 4.54 14.41 -8.71
CA GLU A 130 3.95 15.25 -9.76
C GLU A 130 4.97 15.64 -10.83
N LYS A 131 6.19 16.02 -10.40
CA LYS A 131 7.28 16.36 -11.31
C LYS A 131 7.72 15.16 -12.14
N THR A 132 7.84 13.99 -11.52
CA THR A 132 8.18 12.74 -12.21
C THR A 132 7.12 12.37 -13.24
N LEU A 133 5.84 12.39 -12.86
CA LEU A 133 4.73 12.12 -13.76
C LEU A 133 4.71 13.11 -14.92
N SER A 134 4.84 14.42 -14.66
CA SER A 134 4.89 15.44 -15.71
C SER A 134 6.04 15.21 -16.70
N SER A 135 7.20 14.80 -16.20
CA SER A 135 8.37 14.47 -17.03
C SER A 135 8.14 13.23 -17.88
N ASN A 136 7.29 12.31 -17.40
CA ASN A 136 6.89 11.09 -18.10
C ASN A 136 5.52 11.22 -18.81
N LYS A 137 5.15 12.44 -19.21
CA LYS A 137 3.89 12.77 -19.93
C LYS A 137 2.60 12.35 -19.20
N GLY A 138 2.68 12.17 -17.88
CA GLY A 138 1.56 11.86 -17.00
C GLY A 138 1.15 10.39 -16.98
N SER A 139 1.90 9.48 -17.60
CA SER A 139 1.46 8.08 -17.74
C SER A 139 1.78 7.22 -16.52
N PHE A 140 3.05 7.13 -16.12
CA PHE A 140 3.52 6.30 -15.00
C PHE A 140 4.70 6.97 -14.30
N LEU A 141 5.00 6.56 -13.07
CA LEU A 141 6.17 7.08 -12.34
C LEU A 141 7.49 6.66 -12.99
N VAL A 142 7.55 5.47 -13.59
CA VAL A 142 8.75 4.94 -14.24
C VAL A 142 8.35 4.17 -15.50
N GLY A 143 9.10 4.37 -16.58
CA GLY A 143 8.90 3.61 -17.82
C GLY A 143 7.60 3.95 -18.53
N ASP A 144 7.07 3.00 -19.30
CA ASP A 144 5.88 3.15 -20.16
C ASP A 144 4.75 2.20 -19.76
N LYS A 145 4.85 1.56 -18.59
CA LYS A 145 3.88 0.59 -18.05
C LYS A 145 3.68 0.81 -16.56
N ILE A 146 2.54 0.34 -16.06
CA ILE A 146 2.25 0.31 -14.63
C ILE A 146 3.29 -0.53 -13.87
N SER A 147 3.70 -0.03 -12.71
CA SER A 147 4.71 -0.65 -11.86
C SER A 147 4.29 -0.65 -10.39
N LEU A 148 5.08 -1.31 -9.55
CA LEU A 148 4.92 -1.29 -8.10
C LEU A 148 4.79 0.12 -7.52
N ALA A 149 5.55 1.09 -8.05
CA ALA A 149 5.54 2.47 -7.57
C ALA A 149 4.18 3.14 -7.83
N ASP A 150 3.54 2.83 -8.96
CA ASP A 150 2.24 3.41 -9.31
C ASP A 150 1.14 2.89 -8.37
N TYR A 151 1.11 1.58 -8.08
CA TYR A 151 0.19 1.03 -7.07
C TYR A 151 0.41 1.64 -5.69
N ALA A 152 1.68 1.87 -5.31
CA ALA A 152 2.02 2.54 -4.06
C ALA A 152 1.42 3.96 -4.01
N LEU A 153 1.60 4.72 -5.08
CA LEU A 153 1.12 6.10 -5.18
C LEU A 153 -0.41 6.14 -5.11
N VAL A 154 -1.10 5.26 -5.82
CA VAL A 154 -2.56 5.24 -5.80
C VAL A 154 -3.08 4.88 -4.40
N LEU A 155 -2.46 3.91 -3.71
CA LEU A 155 -2.82 3.62 -2.31
C LEU A 155 -2.61 4.85 -1.41
N LEU A 156 -1.50 5.56 -1.58
CA LEU A 156 -1.22 6.78 -0.85
C LEU A 156 -2.34 7.81 -1.08
N LEU A 157 -2.75 8.05 -2.33
CA LEU A 157 -3.79 9.01 -2.67
C LEU A 157 -5.16 8.62 -2.08
N ILE A 158 -5.53 7.34 -2.15
CA ILE A 158 -6.77 6.83 -1.54
C ILE A 158 -6.80 7.09 -0.04
N HIS A 159 -5.69 6.83 0.67
CA HIS A 159 -5.60 7.11 2.10
C HIS A 159 -5.76 8.61 2.42
N HIS A 160 -5.20 9.50 1.60
CA HIS A 160 -5.33 10.93 1.81
C HIS A 160 -6.73 11.48 1.47
N GLN A 161 -7.46 10.86 0.53
CA GLN A 161 -8.86 11.21 0.26
C GLN A 161 -9.75 11.00 1.49
N VAL A 162 -9.49 9.97 2.29
CA VAL A 162 -10.21 9.72 3.54
C VAL A 162 -10.01 10.86 4.55
N LEU A 163 -8.83 11.51 4.56
CA LEU A 163 -8.54 12.61 5.47
C LEU A 163 -9.17 13.94 5.07
N SER A 164 -9.29 14.21 3.76
CA SER A 164 -9.77 15.48 3.22
C SER A 164 -10.47 15.31 1.85
N PRO A 165 -11.78 15.01 1.83
CA PRO A 165 -12.59 15.02 0.61
C PRO A 165 -13.05 16.45 0.24
N PRO A 166 -12.85 16.97 -1.00
CA PRO A 166 -11.99 16.49 -2.08
C PRO A 166 -10.52 16.89 -1.88
N LEU A 167 -9.58 16.09 -2.40
CA LEU A 167 -8.14 16.39 -2.34
C LEU A 167 -7.86 17.76 -3.00
N PRO A 168 -7.36 18.77 -2.28
CA PRO A 168 -7.04 20.05 -2.89
C PRO A 168 -5.86 19.90 -3.85
N GLY A 169 -6.08 20.15 -5.15
CA GLY A 169 -5.01 20.35 -6.15
C GLY A 169 -4.15 19.13 -6.52
N CYS A 170 -4.56 17.90 -6.19
CA CYS A 170 -3.76 16.69 -6.41
C CYS A 170 -4.05 15.99 -7.75
N LEU A 171 -3.08 15.17 -8.19
CA LEU A 171 -3.13 14.27 -9.36
C LEU A 171 -4.50 13.58 -9.51
N PRO A 172 -5.09 13.54 -10.72
CA PRO A 172 -6.33 12.80 -10.94
C PRO A 172 -6.09 11.33 -10.59
N LEU A 173 -6.99 10.75 -9.80
CA LEU A 173 -6.99 9.29 -9.62
C LEU A 173 -7.21 8.62 -10.99
N PRO A 174 -6.59 7.45 -11.23
CA PRO A 174 -6.98 6.63 -12.37
C PRO A 174 -8.47 6.32 -12.28
N PRO A 175 -9.24 6.45 -13.37
CA PRO A 175 -10.70 6.29 -13.35
C PRO A 175 -11.19 4.85 -13.07
N GLU A 176 -10.30 3.87 -12.95
CA GLU A 176 -10.66 2.43 -12.97
C GLU A 176 -10.01 1.62 -11.83
N LEU A 177 -9.97 2.13 -10.60
CA LEU A 177 -9.90 1.20 -9.47
C LEU A 177 -11.33 0.79 -9.09
N PRO A 178 -11.70 -0.50 -9.22
CA PRO A 178 -13.06 -0.92 -8.93
C PRO A 178 -13.44 -0.52 -7.51
N GLU A 179 -14.61 0.08 -7.33
CA GLU A 179 -15.16 0.38 -5.98
C GLU A 179 -15.25 -0.89 -5.11
N GLU A 180 -15.28 -2.08 -5.72
CA GLU A 180 -15.22 -3.39 -5.06
C GLU A 180 -13.80 -3.83 -4.63
N ALA A 181 -12.75 -3.16 -5.12
CA ALA A 181 -11.39 -3.30 -4.61
C ALA A 181 -11.21 -2.59 -3.26
N VAL A 182 -12.10 -1.66 -2.94
CA VAL A 182 -12.11 -0.87 -1.72
C VAL A 182 -12.82 -1.68 -0.63
N CYS A 183 -12.05 -2.25 0.31
CA CYS A 183 -12.65 -2.99 1.42
C CYS A 183 -13.66 -2.10 2.17
N PRO A 184 -14.94 -2.52 2.32
CA PRO A 184 -16.02 -1.68 2.82
C PRO A 184 -16.04 -1.51 4.35
N THR A 185 -15.01 -1.95 5.07
CA THR A 185 -14.95 -1.84 6.54
C THR A 185 -14.00 -0.73 6.99
N GLN A 186 -14.54 0.48 7.09
CA GLN A 186 -14.26 1.31 8.26
C GLN A 186 -15.58 1.75 8.88
N PRO A 187 -15.89 1.21 10.06
CA PRO A 187 -16.21 2.06 11.17
C PRO A 187 -15.25 1.79 12.33
N ALA A 188 -14.95 2.86 13.06
CA ALA A 188 -14.46 2.97 14.44
C ALA A 188 -13.84 1.74 15.15
N CYS A 189 -12.81 2.04 15.93
CA CYS A 189 -12.21 1.21 17.00
C CYS A 189 -11.04 0.32 16.59
N LEU A 190 -9.84 0.90 16.63
CA LEU A 190 -8.76 0.25 17.38
C LEU A 190 -8.44 1.14 18.58
N PRO A 191 -9.01 0.88 19.78
CA PRO A 191 -8.48 1.48 20.98
C PRO A 191 -7.14 0.81 21.31
N SER A 192 -6.21 1.67 21.72
CA SER A 192 -4.89 1.46 22.36
C SER A 192 -4.47 0.02 22.66
#